data_AF-A0A1Z8LCI4-F1
#
_entry.id   AF-A0A1Z8LCI4-F1
#
_cell.length_a   1.000
_cell.length_b   1.000
_cell.length_c   1.000
_cell.angle_alpha   90.00
_cell.angle_beta   90.00
_cell.angle_gamma   90.00
#
_symmetry.space_group_name_H-M   'P 1'
#
loop_
_entity.id
_entity.type
_entity.pdbx_description
1 polymer ?
#
loop_
_entity_poly.entity_id
_entity_poly.type
_entity_poly.pdbx_seq_one_letter_code
_entity_poly.pdbx_strand_id
1 'polypeptide(L)' 'MKKTSQFISTYYPIIFAFMCMMYSIGLGLMGRLEEAQYSAHWPGTILLFAIAIRQRRNPVIK' A
#
# COMPACT_ATOMS: atom_id res chain seq x y z
N MET A 1 -16.05 -20.32 -5.53
CA MET A 1 -14.98 -19.39 -5.98
C MET A 1 -15.08 -17.96 -5.37
N LYS A 2 -15.67 -17.76 -4.18
CA LYS A 2 -15.93 -16.40 -3.63
C LYS A 2 -14.87 -15.91 -2.61
N LYS A 3 -14.35 -16.78 -1.74
CA LYS A 3 -13.46 -16.39 -0.63
C LYS A 3 -12.09 -15.84 -1.08
N THR A 4 -11.42 -16.51 -2.01
CA THR A 4 -10.05 -16.13 -2.44
C THR A 4 -10.04 -14.80 -3.20
N SER A 5 -11.02 -14.57 -4.07
CA SER A 5 -11.18 -13.31 -4.81
C SER A 5 -11.50 -12.14 -3.88
N GLN A 6 -12.36 -12.34 -2.87
CA GLN A 6 -12.63 -11.34 -1.84
C GLN A 6 -11.39 -11.02 -0.99
N PHE A 7 -10.60 -12.04 -0.63
CA PHE A 7 -9.36 -11.85 0.10
C PHE A 7 -8.40 -10.95 -0.69
N ILE A 8 -8.11 -11.29 -1.96
CA ILE A 8 -7.22 -10.50 -2.80
C ILE A 8 -7.74 -9.06 -2.95
N SER A 9 -9.04 -8.89 -3.25
CA SER A 9 -9.65 -7.55 -3.38
C SER A 9 -9.60 -6.74 -2.09
N THR A 10 -9.63 -7.40 -0.93
CA THR A 10 -9.55 -6.73 0.37
C THR A 10 -8.11 -6.36 0.73
N TYR A 11 -7.13 -7.23 0.47
CA TYR A 11 -5.76 -7.07 0.96
C TYR A 11 -4.76 -6.57 -0.08
N TYR A 12 -5.13 -6.42 -1.36
CA TYR A 12 -4.21 -5.95 -2.40
C TYR A 12 -3.45 -4.66 -2.04
N PRO A 13 -4.03 -3.65 -1.35
CA PRO A 13 -3.29 -2.42 -1.05
C PRO A 13 -2.21 -2.65 0.00
N ILE A 14 -2.42 -3.61 0.92
CA ILE A 14 -1.46 -3.95 1.96
C ILE A 14 -0.27 -4.69 1.34
N ILE A 15 -0.55 -5.66 0.47
CA ILE A 15 0.49 -6.40 -0.27
C ILE A 15 1.29 -5.44 -1.14
N PHE A 16 0.61 -4.51 -1.83
CA PHE A 16 1.26 -3.52 -2.69
C PHE A 16 2.11 -2.52 -1.88
N ALA A 17 1.59 -1.99 -0.77
CA ALA A 17 2.35 -1.13 0.14
C ALA A 17 3.60 -1.83 0.70
N PHE A 18 3.49 -3.11 1.05
CA PHE A 18 4.61 -3.91 1.53
C PHE A 18 5.69 -4.07 0.45
N MET A 19 5.31 -4.35 -0.80
CA MET A 19 6.26 -4.41 -1.92
C MET A 19 6.97 -3.07 -2.15
N CYS A 20 6.26 -1.94 -2.10
CA CYS A 20 6.87 -0.61 -2.19
C CYS A 20 7.83 -0.32 -1.04
N MET A 21 7.50 -0.77 0.18
CA MET A 21 8.39 -0.65 1.33
C MET A 21 9.69 -1.43 1.10
N MET A 22 9.59 -2.70 0.67
CA MET A 22 10.76 -3.52 0.35
C MET A 22 11.59 -2.92 -0.79
N TYR A 23 10.95 -2.30 -1.78
CA TYR A 23 11.64 -1.57 -2.85
C TYR A 23 12.49 -0.44 -2.27
N SER A 24 11.90 0.46 -1.46
CA SER A 24 12.63 1.58 -0.83
C SER A 24 13.80 1.10 0.05
N ILE A 25 13.58 0.07 0.86
CA ILE A 25 14.65 -0.56 1.67
C ILE A 25 15.74 -1.13 0.77
N GLY A 26 15.38 -1.85 -0.29
CA GLY A 26 16.31 -2.42 -1.25
C GLY A 26 17.18 -1.34 -1.91
N LEU A 27 16.60 -0.21 -2.28
CA LEU A 27 17.35 0.94 -2.80
C LEU A 27 18.36 1.47 -1.78
N GLY A 28 17.96 1.58 -0.51
CA GLY A 28 18.85 1.99 0.57
C GLY A 28 20.03 1.04 0.76
N LEU A 29 19.77 -0.28 0.71
CA LEU A 29 20.82 -1.30 0.78
C LEU A 29 21.78 -1.28 -0.43
N MET A 30 21.31 -0.81 -1.59
CA MET A 30 22.14 -0.61 -2.80
C MET A 30 22.88 0.74 -2.81
N GLY A 31 22.80 1.53 -1.74
CA GLY A 31 23.45 2.86 -1.65
C GLY A 31 22.69 3.99 -2.36
N ARG A 32 21.47 3.73 -2.85
CA ARG A 32 20.64 4.70 -3.61
C ARG A 32 19.72 5.47 -2.66
N LEU A 33 20.32 6.22 -1.75
CA LEU A 33 19.64 6.93 -0.66
C LEU A 33 18.64 7.97 -1.16
N GLU A 34 19.00 8.70 -2.24
CA GLU A 34 18.16 9.62 -3.04
C GLU A 34 16.73 9.09 -3.19
N GLU A 35 16.69 7.91 -3.77
CA GLU A 35 15.49 7.27 -4.26
C GLU A 35 14.82 6.41 -3.20
N ALA A 36 15.59 5.87 -2.26
CA ALA A 36 15.06 5.26 -1.06
C ALA A 36 14.20 6.28 -0.29
N GLN A 37 14.74 7.48 -0.03
CA GLN A 37 14.02 8.57 0.63
C GLN A 37 12.79 9.01 -0.17
N TYR A 38 12.94 9.22 -1.48
CA TYR A 38 11.82 9.61 -2.34
C TYR A 38 10.71 8.54 -2.35
N SER A 39 11.05 7.24 -2.35
CA SER A 39 10.05 6.17 -2.41
C SER A 39 9.50 5.75 -1.03
N ALA A 40 10.13 6.16 0.08
CA ALA A 40 9.78 5.71 1.43
C ALA A 40 8.36 6.09 1.86
N HIS A 41 7.76 7.14 1.29
CA HIS A 41 6.40 7.57 1.61
C HIS A 41 5.31 6.78 0.88
N TRP A 42 5.64 6.05 -0.19
CA TRP A 42 4.66 5.33 -1.02
C TRP A 42 3.79 4.35 -0.23
N PRO A 43 4.31 3.52 0.70
CA PRO A 43 3.48 2.62 1.49
C PRO A 43 2.40 3.37 2.28
N GLY A 44 2.76 4.51 2.89
CA GLY A 44 1.85 5.33 3.66
C GLY A 44 0.74 5.94 2.80
N THR A 45 1.08 6.51 1.64
CA THR A 45 0.09 7.13 0.74
C THR A 45 -0.85 6.08 0.12
N ILE A 46 -0.33 4.92 -0.29
CA ILE A 46 -1.14 3.80 -0.79
C ILE A 46 -2.18 3.39 0.25
N LEU A 47 -1.77 3.18 1.50
CA LEU A 47 -2.69 2.77 2.57
C LEU A 47 -3.71 3.87 2.89
N LEU A 48 -3.28 5.14 2.96
CA LEU A 48 -4.15 6.28 3.20
C LEU A 48 -5.25 6.38 2.14
N PHE A 49 -4.90 6.36 0.85
CA PHE A 49 -5.87 6.40 -0.23
C PHE A 49 -6.76 5.15 -0.26
N ALA A 50 -6.20 3.97 0.04
CA ALA A 50 -6.98 2.75 0.12
C ALA A 50 -8.02 2.79 1.25
N ILE A 51 -7.71 3.44 2.38
CA ILE A 51 -8.68 3.69 3.46
C ILE A 51 -9.72 4.72 3.00
N ALA A 52 -9.30 5.86 2.46
CA ALA A 52 -10.20 6.92 1.99
C ALA A 52 -11.23 6.40 0.97
N ILE A 53 -10.78 5.58 0.00
CA ILE A 53 -11.66 4.95 -0.99
C ILE A 53 -12.64 3.98 -0.31
N ARG A 54 -12.19 3.16 0.65
CA ARG A 54 -13.08 2.23 1.37
C ARG A 54 -14.12 2.97 2.21
N GLN A 55 -13.71 4.02 2.93
CA GLN A 55 -14.62 4.90 3.66
C GLN A 55 -15.66 5.52 2.72
N ARG A 56 -15.29 5.84 1.47
CA ARG A 56 -16.22 6.42 0.52
C ARG A 56 -17.16 5.41 -0.15
N ARG A 57 -16.74 4.16 -0.32
CA ARG A 57 -17.57 3.05 -0.82
C ARG A 57 -18.55 2.53 0.21
N ASN A 58 -18.15 2.55 1.48
CA ASN A 58 -19.00 2.22 2.62
C ASN A 58 -19.12 3.49 3.49
N PRO A 59 -19.85 4.52 3.04
CA PRO A 59 -20.11 5.67 3.88
C PRO A 59 -20.76 5.13 5.16
N VAL A 60 -20.08 5.29 6.29
CA VAL A 60 -20.68 5.02 7.59
C VAL A 60 -21.77 6.08 7.74
N ILE A 61 -22.98 5.77 7.28
CA ILE A 61 -24.18 6.49 7.69
C ILE A 61 -24.39 6.02 9.14
N LYS A 62 -23.91 6.85 10.08
CA LYS A 62 -24.42 6.84 11.45
C LYS A 62 -25.83 7.42 11.44
#